data_AF-A0A800JNL0-F1
#
_entry.id   AF-A0A800JNL0-F1
#
_cell.length_a   1.000
_cell.length_b   1.000
_cell.length_c   1.000
_cell.angle_alpha   90.00
_cell.angle_beta   90.00
_cell.angle_gamma   90.00
#
_symmetry.space_group_name_H-M   'P 1'
#
loop_
_entity.id
_entity.type
_entity.pdbx_description
1 polymer ?
#
loop_
_entity_poly.entity_id
_entity_poly.type
_entity_poly.pdbx_seq_one_letter_code
_entity_poly.pdbx_strand_id
1 'polypeptide(L)'
;MSACESNDLSKWCIIGAGPSGLTALKNFLQCGIQVDCIEREDDLGGNWYFGSSTSRVFESTKLISSKSLTQFTDFPMPQDWPEYPDHRQC
;
A
#
# COMPACT_ATOMS: atom_id res chain seq x y z
N MET A 1 -23.74 25.98 -29.63
CA MET A 1 -23.25 24.58 -29.69
C MET A 1 -22.76 24.23 -28.30
N SER A 2 -23.55 23.39 -27.62
CA SER A 2 -23.28 22.91 -26.26
C SER A 2 -22.10 21.96 -26.28
N ALA A 3 -21.12 22.18 -25.41
CA ALA A 3 -20.29 21.10 -24.89
C ALA A 3 -20.53 21.10 -23.38
N CYS A 4 -21.28 20.11 -22.93
CA CYS A 4 -21.52 19.81 -21.54
C CYS A 4 -20.18 19.71 -20.82
N GLU A 5 -19.89 20.62 -19.88
CA GLU A 5 -18.90 20.37 -18.86
C GLU A 5 -19.40 19.18 -18.03
N SER A 6 -18.89 18.00 -18.31
CA SER A 6 -19.09 16.82 -17.48
C SER A 6 -18.45 17.11 -16.14
N ASN A 7 -19.29 17.52 -15.18
CA ASN A 7 -18.95 17.78 -13.81
C ASN A 7 -18.68 16.47 -13.06
N ASP A 8 -17.69 15.69 -13.49
CA ASP A 8 -17.25 14.51 -12.75
C ASP A 8 -16.28 14.95 -11.65
N LEU A 9 -16.87 15.58 -10.63
CA LEU A 9 -16.19 16.07 -9.42
C LEU A 9 -16.02 14.98 -8.36
N SER A 10 -16.00 13.70 -8.77
CA SER A 10 -15.83 12.59 -7.84
C SER A 10 -14.42 12.62 -7.26
N LYS A 11 -14.26 13.29 -6.11
CA LYS A 11 -13.00 13.35 -5.37
C LYS A 11 -12.87 12.11 -4.50
N TRP A 12 -11.86 11.31 -4.78
CA TRP A 12 -11.57 10.10 -4.03
C TRP A 12 -10.45 10.35 -3.03
N CYS A 13 -10.57 9.74 -1.86
CA CYS A 13 -9.54 9.78 -0.83
C CYS A 13 -9.33 8.38 -0.27
N ILE A 14 -8.08 7.97 -0.18
CA ILE A 14 -7.64 6.76 0.51
C ILE A 14 -7.10 7.18 1.88
N ILE A 15 -7.56 6.51 2.93
CA ILE A 15 -7.12 6.76 4.31
C ILE A 15 -6.20 5.63 4.73
N GLY A 16 -4.94 5.95 4.98
CA GLY A 16 -3.85 5.04 5.32
C GLY A 16 -3.05 4.58 4.10
N ALA A 17 -1.73 4.58 4.23
CA ALA A 17 -0.75 4.16 3.22
C ALA A 17 0.04 2.91 3.65
N GLY A 18 -0.65 1.98 4.31
CA GLY A 18 -0.20 0.59 4.46
C GLY A 18 -0.42 -0.23 3.17
N PRO A 19 -0.18 -1.56 3.18
CA PRO A 19 -0.28 -2.41 1.99
C PRO A 19 -1.62 -2.28 1.23
N SER A 20 -2.74 -2.24 1.95
CA SER A 20 -4.07 -2.06 1.34
C SER A 20 -4.27 -0.68 0.73
N GLY A 21 -3.74 0.37 1.36
CA GLY A 21 -3.85 1.74 0.87
C GLY A 21 -3.00 1.98 -0.38
N LEU A 22 -1.75 1.49 -0.37
CA LEU A 22 -0.85 1.59 -1.51
C LEU A 22 -1.37 0.80 -2.71
N THR A 23 -1.93 -0.40 -2.50
CA THR A 23 -2.55 -1.17 -3.58
C THR A 23 -3.80 -0.50 -4.12
N ALA A 24 -4.65 0.08 -3.27
CA ALA A 24 -5.78 0.89 -3.73
C ALA A 24 -5.30 2.08 -4.56
N LEU A 25 -4.33 2.85 -4.06
CA LEU A 25 -3.78 4.03 -4.73
C LEU A 25 -3.22 3.66 -6.11
N LYS A 26 -2.39 2.62 -6.19
CA LYS A 26 -1.84 2.10 -7.44
C LYS A 26 -2.93 1.76 -8.45
N ASN A 27 -4.00 1.08 -8.03
CA ASN A 27 -5.08 0.69 -8.95
C ASN A 27 -5.92 1.89 -9.41
N PHE A 28 -6.19 2.86 -8.53
CA PHE A 28 -6.86 4.11 -8.93
C PHE A 28 -6.06 4.86 -9.99
N LEU A 29 -4.76 5.03 -9.75
CA LEU A 29 -3.86 5.70 -10.69
C LEU A 29 -3.77 4.96 -12.04
N GLN A 30 -3.72 3.62 -12.02
CA GLN A 30 -3.74 2.82 -13.26
C GLN A 30 -5.04 2.94 -14.06
N CYS A 31 -6.17 3.18 -13.39
CA CYS A 31 -7.45 3.46 -14.05
C CYS A 31 -7.59 4.91 -14.52
N GLY A 32 -6.57 5.76 -14.31
CA GLY A 32 -6.64 7.19 -14.63
C GLY A 32 -7.56 7.99 -13.71
N ILE A 33 -7.87 7.47 -12.52
CA ILE A 33 -8.75 8.13 -11.54
C ILE A 33 -7.89 8.96 -10.59
N GLN A 34 -8.20 10.26 -10.47
CA GLN A 34 -7.55 11.13 -9.50
C GLN A 34 -7.99 10.77 -8.07
N VAL A 35 -7.02 10.62 -7.17
CA VAL A 35 -7.25 10.22 -5.78
C VAL A 35 -6.15 10.81 -4.90
N ASP A 36 -6.53 11.27 -3.72
CA ASP A 36 -5.58 11.64 -2.67
C ASP A 36 -5.36 10.45 -1.73
N CYS A 37 -4.14 10.30 -1.21
CA CYS A 37 -3.84 9.32 -0.16
C CYS A 37 -3.29 10.05 1.06
N ILE A 38 -3.93 9.83 2.21
CA ILE A 38 -3.58 10.49 3.47
C ILE A 38 -3.10 9.43 4.45
N GLU A 39 -1.86 9.55 4.90
CA GLU A 39 -1.26 8.76 5.97
C GLU A 39 -1.06 9.64 7.20
N ARG A 40 -1.26 9.07 8.39
CA ARG A 40 -1.05 9.76 9.66
C ARG A 40 0.43 9.75 10.05
N GLU A 41 1.13 8.64 9.82
CA GLU A 41 2.55 8.54 10.12
C GLU A 41 3.41 9.33 9.11
N ASP A 42 4.67 9.50 9.45
CA ASP A 42 5.65 10.23 8.63
C ASP A 42 6.24 9.40 7.48
N ASP A 43 5.92 8.11 7.41
CA ASP A 43 6.32 7.21 6.35
C ASP A 43 5.24 6.15 6.04
N LEU A 44 5.43 5.42 4.95
CA LEU A 44 4.54 4.41 4.41
C LEU A 44 4.71 3.05 5.11
N GLY A 45 3.79 2.12 4.86
CA GLY A 45 3.89 0.72 5.30
C GLY A 45 2.94 0.37 6.45
N GLY A 46 2.42 1.37 7.16
CA GLY A 46 1.40 1.20 8.19
C GLY A 46 1.88 0.24 9.30
N ASN A 47 1.21 -0.90 9.48
CA ASN A 47 1.62 -1.87 10.50
C ASN A 47 3.08 -2.36 10.33
N TRP A 48 3.57 -2.43 9.08
CA TRP A 48 4.94 -2.87 8.77
C TRP A 48 6.00 -1.79 8.93
N TYR A 49 5.60 -0.52 9.12
CA TYR A 49 6.53 0.55 9.46
C TYR A 49 6.99 0.41 10.92
N PHE A 50 7.97 -0.47 11.13
CA PHE A 50 8.47 -0.86 12.45
C PHE A 50 8.96 0.35 13.26
N GLY A 51 8.57 0.40 14.53
CA GLY A 51 8.94 1.47 15.45
C GLY A 51 8.02 2.71 15.39
N SER A 52 7.12 2.79 14.42
CA SER A 52 6.11 3.86 14.38
C SER A 52 5.08 3.75 15.50
N SER A 53 4.34 4.84 15.75
CA SER A 53 3.36 4.90 16.83
C SER A 53 2.17 3.94 16.61
N THR A 54 1.99 3.47 15.38
CA THR A 54 0.84 2.67 14.94
C THR A 54 1.17 1.23 14.60
N SER A 55 2.46 0.92 14.47
CA SER A 55 2.93 -0.43 14.23
C SER A 55 2.69 -1.32 15.45
N ARG A 56 2.25 -2.56 15.18
CA ARG A 56 2.13 -3.65 16.16
C ARG A 56 3.12 -4.78 15.86
N VAL A 57 4.08 -4.53 14.98
CA VAL A 57 5.16 -5.45 14.61
C VAL A 57 6.25 -5.37 15.66
N PHE A 58 6.74 -6.53 16.09
CA PHE A 58 7.89 -6.66 16.98
C PHE A 58 9.15 -6.85 16.16
N GLU A 59 10.32 -6.65 16.77
CA GLU A 59 11.60 -6.83 16.10
C GLU A 59 11.75 -8.26 15.51
N SER A 60 11.20 -9.27 16.16
CA SER A 60 11.24 -10.66 15.70
C SER A 60 10.13 -11.04 14.71
N THR A 61 9.25 -10.11 14.33
CA THR A 61 8.10 -10.42 13.47
C THR A 61 8.54 -10.82 12.07
N LYS A 62 7.93 -11.89 11.57
CA LYS A 62 8.05 -12.40 10.21
C LYS A 62 6.66 -12.63 9.62
N LEU A 63 6.60 -12.71 8.29
CA LEU A 63 5.41 -13.19 7.60
C LEU A 63 5.06 -14.62 8.04
N ILE A 64 3.78 -14.88 8.24
CA ILE A 64 3.25 -16.22 8.53
C ILE A 64 2.91 -17.01 7.26
N SER A 65 2.84 -16.32 6.12
CA SER A 65 2.69 -16.90 4.78
C SER A 65 4.00 -16.71 4.01
N SER A 66 4.24 -17.59 3.04
CA SER A 66 5.45 -17.51 2.23
C SER A 66 5.46 -16.26 1.35
N LYS A 67 6.66 -15.78 0.99
CA LYS A 67 6.82 -14.65 0.06
C LYS A 67 6.04 -14.84 -1.24
N SER A 68 5.98 -16.06 -1.75
CA SER A 68 5.27 -16.42 -2.98
C SER A 68 3.75 -16.27 -2.85
N LEU A 69 3.19 -16.47 -1.65
CA LEU A 69 1.77 -16.31 -1.35
C LEU A 69 1.41 -14.89 -0.90
N THR A 70 2.36 -14.12 -0.36
CA THR A 70 2.11 -12.77 0.15
C THR A 70 2.36 -11.66 -0.88
N GLN A 71 3.28 -11.86 -1.82
CA GLN A 71 3.68 -10.83 -2.78
C GLN A 71 2.53 -10.26 -3.61
N PHE A 72 2.68 -9.03 -4.08
CA PHE A 72 1.78 -8.47 -5.08
C PHE A 72 1.96 -9.17 -6.42
N THR A 73 0.87 -9.35 -7.15
CA THR A 73 0.84 -10.13 -8.40
C THR A 73 1.69 -9.53 -9.51
N ASP A 74 1.84 -8.20 -9.53
CA ASP A 74 2.63 -7.45 -10.51
C ASP A 74 3.88 -6.79 -9.90
N PHE A 75 4.19 -7.08 -8.64
CA PHE A 75 5.41 -6.65 -7.96
C PHE A 75 5.91 -7.79 -7.05
N PRO A 76 6.48 -8.86 -7.65
CA PRO A 76 6.93 -10.03 -6.91
C PRO A 76 8.07 -9.67 -5.95
N MET A 77 8.13 -10.36 -4.82
CA MET A 77 9.22 -10.19 -3.86
C MET A 77 10.54 -10.72 -4.45
N PRO A 78 11.70 -10.12 -4.12
CA PRO A 78 13.00 -10.57 -4.60
C PRO A 78 13.29 -12.06 -4.35
N GLN A 79 13.98 -12.69 -5.30
CA GLN A 79 14.25 -14.13 -5.25
C GLN A 79 15.21 -14.51 -4.12
N ASP A 80 16.10 -13.61 -3.74
CA ASP A 80 17.10 -13.74 -2.68
C ASP A 80 16.53 -13.52 -1.27
N TRP A 81 15.31 -13.01 -1.14
CA TRP A 81 14.64 -12.90 0.16
C TRP A 81 14.34 -14.28 0.77
N PRO A 82 14.34 -14.40 2.12
CA PRO A 82 13.89 -15.60 2.81
C PRO A 82 12.47 -16.01 2.41
N GLU A 83 12.12 -17.29 2.57
CA GLU A 83 10.75 -17.78 2.30
C GLU A 83 9.70 -17.06 3.15
N TYR A 84 10.07 -16.66 4.38
CA TYR A 84 9.24 -15.88 5.30
C TYR A 84 10.00 -14.61 5.71
N PRO A 85 9.90 -13.53 4.92
CA PRO A 85 10.57 -12.26 5.18
C PRO A 85 10.18 -11.64 6.53
N ASP A 86 11.08 -10.84 7.09
CA ASP A 86 10.87 -10.03 8.29
C ASP A 86 10.52 -8.57 7.96
N HIS A 87 10.27 -7.79 9.01
CA HIS A 87 9.90 -6.36 8.91
C HIS A 87 10.97 -5.44 8.30
N ARG A 88 12.19 -5.94 8.07
CA ARG A 88 13.24 -5.16 7.39
C ARG A 88 13.18 -5.33 5.87
N GLN A 89 12.50 -6.37 5.42
CA GLN A 89 12.26 -6.67 4.01
C GLN A 89 10.88 -6.21 3.57
N CYS A 90 9.86 -6.39 4.42
CA CYS A 90 8.46 -6.00 4.16
C CYS A 90 8.02 -4.76 4.92
#